data_AF-A0A4U7BDS4-F1
#
_entry.id   AF-A0A4U7BDS4-F1
#
_cell.length_a   1.000
_cell.length_b   1.000
_cell.length_c   1.000
_cell.angle_alpha   90.00
_cell.angle_beta   90.00
_cell.angle_gamma   90.00
#
_symmetry.space_group_name_H-M   'P 1'
#
loop_
_entity.id
_entity.type
_entity.pdbx_description
1 polymer ?
#
loop_
_entity_poly.entity_id
_entity_poly.type
_entity_poly.pdbx_seq_one_letter_code
_entity_poly.pdbx_strand_id
1 'polypeptide(L)'
;MDFFFVEYRDPIVGLIILTILIFVVAVGHYFYRIYASRGEEKGLGDFIKKFEIESEHKALLRASSLNLNSLHFLGSVFSKSGEFEKAVQIYLIALEKTKSKDEQELIFYDLAEVYFKAGFLQKSAEVLLNALKTRPRNIKALKLLKLVYLRLRKFDEVLYTLDSLFELGLEVSKERAFIKALKLQNLPQNLNQKIDQRAQLSLQLDEDNDLIKRFVFEQYKVSAYGDFKLFIDLLYKSKTPIFLEDEAYFELFCALGLCKPEKKHKFKDKKLQMLQILKDNDFKAKLSFSFVCLSCKTTMPLFFYHCPLCYEFAQCKILYEVRSDEED
;
A
#
# COMPACT_ATOMS: atom_id res chain seq x y z
N MET A 1 -10.68 -22.33 -58.60
CA MET A 1 -10.00 -21.32 -57.76
C MET A 1 -9.22 -20.43 -58.71
N ASP A 2 -9.82 -19.37 -59.27
CA ASP A 2 -9.12 -18.32 -60.04
C ASP A 2 -10.10 -17.19 -60.39
N PHE A 3 -10.65 -16.53 -59.37
CA PHE A 3 -11.43 -15.29 -59.55
C PHE A 3 -10.97 -14.24 -58.53
N PHE A 4 -9.66 -14.20 -58.30
CA PHE A 4 -9.03 -13.36 -57.29
C PHE A 4 -7.90 -12.51 -57.86
N PHE A 5 -7.94 -12.10 -59.13
CA PHE A 5 -7.13 -10.95 -59.55
C PHE A 5 -7.92 -10.00 -60.44
N VAL A 6 -8.07 -8.81 -59.88
CA VAL A 6 -8.73 -7.61 -60.36
C VAL A 6 -7.95 -7.07 -61.56
N GLU A 7 -8.47 -7.28 -62.75
CA GLU A 7 -8.11 -6.49 -63.93
C GLU A 7 -9.06 -5.29 -64.02
N TYR A 8 -9.00 -4.40 -63.04
CA TYR A 8 -9.79 -3.16 -63.04
C TYR A 8 -8.97 -2.01 -62.45
N ARG A 9 -8.20 -1.35 -63.32
CA ARG A 9 -7.37 -0.16 -63.04
C ARG A 9 -8.19 1.13 -63.13
N ASP A 10 -9.35 1.15 -62.50
CA ASP A 10 -10.17 2.35 -62.44
C ASP A 10 -10.12 2.93 -61.02
N PRO A 11 -9.44 4.07 -60.79
CA PRO A 11 -9.22 4.61 -59.44
C PRO A 11 -10.52 4.90 -58.69
N ILE A 12 -11.64 5.07 -59.40
CA ILE A 12 -12.97 5.29 -58.82
C ILE A 12 -13.50 4.03 -58.11
N VAL A 13 -13.32 2.84 -58.70
CA VAL A 13 -13.81 1.57 -58.11
C VAL A 13 -13.02 1.22 -56.83
N GLY A 14 -11.71 1.47 -56.83
CA GLY A 14 -10.89 1.33 -55.62
C GLY A 14 -11.35 2.26 -54.49
N LEU A 15 -11.76 3.49 -54.82
CA LEU A 15 -12.28 4.46 -53.85
C LEU A 15 -13.66 4.05 -53.31
N ILE A 16 -14.52 3.47 -54.17
CA ILE A 16 -15.82 2.89 -53.76
C ILE A 16 -15.61 1.71 -52.79
N ILE A 17 -14.69 0.78 -53.09
CA ILE A 17 -14.41 -0.36 -52.20
C ILE A 17 -13.86 0.12 -50.85
N LEU A 18 -12.92 1.09 -50.86
CA LEU A 18 -12.35 1.67 -49.63
C LEU A 18 -13.44 2.33 -48.76
N THR A 19 -14.31 3.13 -49.36
CA THR A 19 -15.41 3.80 -48.65
C THR A 19 -16.41 2.82 -48.06
N ILE A 20 -16.76 1.75 -48.79
CA ILE A 20 -17.60 0.66 -48.26
C ILE A 20 -16.93 -0.03 -47.08
N LEU A 21 -15.62 -0.30 -47.16
CA LEU A 21 -14.87 -0.98 -46.08
C LEU A 21 -14.82 -0.13 -44.81
N ILE A 22 -14.57 1.19 -44.95
CA ILE A 22 -14.63 2.16 -43.84
C ILE A 22 -16.05 2.18 -43.23
N PHE A 23 -17.08 2.18 -44.07
CA PHE A 23 -18.47 2.17 -43.61
C PHE A 23 -18.81 0.89 -42.84
N VAL A 24 -18.40 -0.28 -43.33
CA VAL A 24 -18.61 -1.57 -42.65
C VAL A 24 -17.90 -1.60 -41.29
N VAL A 25 -16.66 -1.10 -41.21
CA VAL A 25 -15.92 -0.99 -39.94
C VAL A 25 -16.62 -0.03 -38.98
N ALA A 26 -17.10 1.13 -39.46
CA ALA A 26 -17.82 2.11 -38.64
C ALA A 26 -19.15 1.55 -38.10
N VAL A 27 -19.93 0.87 -38.95
CA VAL A 27 -21.20 0.24 -38.56
C VAL A 27 -20.94 -0.91 -37.59
N GLY A 28 -19.94 -1.76 -37.86
CA GLY A 28 -19.52 -2.83 -36.95
C GLY A 28 -19.11 -2.29 -35.58
N HIS A 29 -18.31 -1.21 -35.55
CA HIS A 29 -17.92 -0.54 -34.32
C HIS A 29 -19.12 0.06 -33.57
N TYR A 30 -20.08 0.66 -34.29
CA TYR A 30 -21.31 1.20 -33.69
C TYR A 30 -22.16 0.11 -33.01
N PHE A 31 -22.40 -1.01 -33.69
CA PHE A 31 -23.14 -2.14 -33.12
C PHE A 31 -22.39 -2.78 -31.95
N TYR A 32 -21.08 -2.99 -32.08
CA TYR A 32 -20.24 -3.48 -31.00
C TYR A 32 -20.33 -2.57 -29.77
N ARG A 33 -20.27 -1.25 -29.96
CA ARG A 33 -20.39 -0.27 -28.86
C ARG A 33 -21.73 -0.37 -28.13
N ILE A 34 -22.85 -0.54 -28.84
CA ILE A 34 -24.18 -0.71 -28.23
C ILE A 34 -24.28 -2.02 -27.46
N TYR A 35 -23.77 -3.11 -28.04
CA TYR A 35 -23.79 -4.40 -27.37
C TYR A 35 -22.92 -4.37 -26.10
N ALA A 36 -21.72 -3.81 -26.21
CA ALA A 36 -20.81 -3.62 -25.09
C ALA A 36 -21.42 -2.74 -23.99
N SER A 37 -22.06 -1.62 -24.35
CA SER A 37 -22.69 -0.73 -23.35
C SER A 37 -23.84 -1.40 -22.60
N ARG A 38 -24.67 -2.19 -23.29
CA ARG A 38 -25.73 -2.99 -22.65
C ARG A 38 -25.16 -4.09 -21.74
N GLY A 39 -24.02 -4.68 -22.12
CA GLY A 39 -23.30 -5.64 -21.29
C GLY A 39 -22.74 -4.99 -20.01
N GLU A 40 -22.13 -3.80 -20.13
CA GLU A 40 -21.61 -3.01 -19.00
C GLU A 40 -22.74 -2.62 -18.03
N GLU A 41 -23.88 -2.13 -18.52
CA GLU A 41 -25.03 -1.77 -17.68
C GLU A 41 -25.60 -2.97 -16.92
N LYS A 42 -25.76 -4.12 -17.58
CA LYS A 42 -26.20 -5.36 -16.92
C LYS A 42 -25.20 -5.82 -15.86
N GLY A 43 -23.91 -5.82 -16.19
CA GLY A 43 -22.84 -6.18 -15.25
C GLY A 43 -22.79 -5.27 -14.03
N LEU A 44 -23.01 -3.96 -14.22
CA LEU A 44 -23.14 -3.01 -13.11
C LEU A 44 -24.38 -3.31 -12.26
N GLY A 45 -25.53 -3.56 -12.87
CA GLY A 45 -26.75 -3.92 -12.16
C GLY A 45 -26.61 -5.20 -11.33
N ASP A 46 -25.98 -6.23 -11.89
CA ASP A 46 -25.72 -7.50 -11.19
C ASP A 46 -24.70 -7.32 -10.06
N PHE A 47 -23.67 -6.49 -10.26
CA PHE A 47 -22.75 -6.09 -9.19
C PHE A 47 -23.51 -5.39 -8.05
N ILE A 48 -24.34 -4.40 -8.35
CA ILE A 48 -25.08 -3.65 -7.32
C ILE A 48 -25.95 -4.62 -6.52
N LYS A 49 -26.74 -5.47 -7.18
CA LYS A 49 -27.57 -6.49 -6.52
C LYS A 49 -26.76 -7.43 -5.62
N LYS A 50 -25.56 -7.83 -6.04
CA LYS A 50 -24.68 -8.69 -5.23
C LYS A 50 -24.23 -8.02 -3.93
N PHE A 51 -24.03 -6.71 -3.94
CA PHE A 51 -23.52 -5.94 -2.80
C PHE A 51 -24.63 -5.22 -2.00
N GLU A 52 -25.86 -5.25 -2.48
CA GLU A 52 -27.01 -4.66 -1.82
C GLU A 52 -27.31 -5.36 -0.48
N ILE A 53 -27.64 -4.54 0.53
CA ILE A 53 -28.17 -4.97 1.82
C ILE A 53 -29.60 -4.42 1.90
N GLU A 54 -30.56 -5.23 2.36
CA GLU A 54 -31.94 -4.76 2.57
C GLU A 54 -31.99 -3.73 3.70
N SER A 55 -32.58 -2.55 3.45
CA SER A 55 -32.75 -1.52 4.46
C SER A 55 -34.00 -0.67 4.23
N GLU A 56 -34.58 -0.18 5.33
CA GLU A 56 -35.85 0.55 5.36
C GLU A 56 -35.76 1.93 4.69
N HIS A 57 -34.59 2.58 4.75
CA HIS A 57 -34.37 3.92 4.21
C HIS A 57 -34.00 3.95 2.72
N LYS A 58 -33.79 2.78 2.09
CA LYS A 58 -33.37 2.65 0.69
C LYS A 58 -34.36 3.28 -0.29
N ALA A 59 -35.65 3.04 -0.09
CA ALA A 59 -36.71 3.58 -0.94
C ALA A 59 -36.75 5.12 -0.88
N LEU A 60 -36.54 5.70 0.30
CA LEU A 60 -36.48 7.15 0.51
C LEU A 60 -35.27 7.77 -0.20
N LEU A 61 -34.09 7.15 -0.08
CA LEU A 61 -32.88 7.65 -0.75
C LEU A 61 -32.97 7.53 -2.27
N ARG A 62 -33.56 6.45 -2.80
CA ARG A 62 -33.82 6.32 -4.25
C ARG A 62 -34.88 7.30 -4.76
N ALA A 63 -35.95 7.53 -3.98
CA ALA A 63 -36.99 8.49 -4.30
C ALA A 63 -36.51 9.94 -4.21
N SER A 64 -35.46 10.19 -3.43
CA SER A 64 -34.87 11.52 -3.32
C SER A 64 -34.21 11.95 -4.65
N SER A 65 -34.47 13.18 -5.08
CA SER A 65 -33.90 13.82 -6.27
C SER A 65 -32.42 14.21 -6.10
N LEU A 66 -31.69 13.54 -5.20
CA LEU A 66 -30.27 13.82 -4.97
C LEU A 66 -29.46 13.54 -6.24
N ASN A 67 -28.64 14.53 -6.61
CA ASN A 67 -27.66 14.38 -7.67
C ASN A 67 -26.45 13.55 -7.19
N LEU A 68 -25.59 13.14 -8.12
CA LEU A 68 -24.44 12.29 -7.82
C LEU A 68 -23.47 12.93 -6.80
N ASN A 69 -23.23 14.24 -6.92
CA ASN A 69 -22.33 14.97 -6.02
C ASN A 69 -22.84 14.99 -4.58
N SER A 70 -24.14 15.18 -4.38
CA SER A 70 -24.77 15.13 -3.06
C SER A 70 -24.70 13.73 -2.45
N LEU A 71 -24.88 12.67 -3.26
CA LEU A 71 -24.72 11.29 -2.80
C LEU A 71 -23.27 10.99 -2.43
N HIS A 72 -22.31 11.40 -3.26
CA HIS A 72 -20.89 11.27 -2.96
C HIS A 72 -20.50 11.98 -1.66
N PHE A 73 -20.95 13.22 -1.47
CA PHE A 73 -20.72 13.96 -0.23
C PHE A 73 -21.35 13.26 0.97
N LEU A 74 -22.61 12.84 0.89
CA LEU A 74 -23.31 12.16 1.97
C LEU A 74 -22.64 10.83 2.34
N GLY A 75 -22.25 10.02 1.35
CA GLY A 75 -21.50 8.78 1.56
C GLY A 75 -20.17 9.04 2.27
N SER A 76 -19.47 10.13 1.91
CA SER A 76 -18.21 10.52 2.55
C SER A 76 -18.39 10.93 4.02
N VAL A 77 -19.51 11.58 4.35
CA VAL A 77 -19.86 11.97 5.72
C VAL A 77 -20.12 10.72 6.57
N PHE A 78 -20.96 9.80 6.10
CA PHE A 78 -21.23 8.55 6.83
C PHE A 78 -19.98 7.65 6.94
N SER A 79 -19.12 7.64 5.91
CA SER A 79 -17.83 6.95 5.95
C SER A 79 -16.93 7.51 7.05
N LYS A 80 -16.87 8.83 7.20
CA LYS A 80 -16.09 9.51 8.25
C LYS A 80 -16.70 9.35 9.65
N SER A 81 -18.03 9.24 9.76
CA SER A 81 -18.71 8.99 11.05
C SER A 81 -18.60 7.53 11.51
N GLY A 82 -18.08 6.62 10.67
CA GLY A 82 -17.96 5.20 10.97
C GLY A 82 -19.24 4.39 10.68
N GLU A 83 -20.27 5.03 10.14
CA GLU A 83 -21.52 4.39 9.72
C GLU A 83 -21.37 3.73 8.34
N PHE A 84 -20.49 2.73 8.27
CA PHE A 84 -20.05 2.12 7.01
C PHE A 84 -21.20 1.49 6.21
N GLU A 85 -22.19 0.87 6.86
CA GLU A 85 -23.33 0.27 6.17
C GLU A 85 -24.15 1.30 5.39
N LYS A 86 -24.42 2.47 6.00
CA LYS A 86 -25.13 3.57 5.33
C LYS A 86 -24.29 4.14 4.20
N ALA A 87 -22.99 4.33 4.42
CA ALA A 87 -22.08 4.81 3.39
C ALA A 87 -22.06 3.87 2.17
N VAL A 88 -21.98 2.55 2.39
CA VAL A 88 -22.07 1.53 1.33
C VAL A 88 -23.38 1.67 0.55
N GLN A 89 -24.52 1.76 1.23
CA GLN A 89 -25.83 1.88 0.58
C GLN A 89 -25.91 3.14 -0.30
N ILE A 90 -25.42 4.28 0.21
CA ILE A 90 -25.41 5.55 -0.52
C ILE A 90 -24.53 5.45 -1.76
N TYR A 91 -23.35 4.85 -1.66
CA TYR A 91 -22.46 4.68 -2.81
C TYR A 91 -23.00 3.67 -3.84
N LEU A 92 -23.72 2.63 -3.42
CA LEU A 92 -24.42 1.74 -4.35
C LEU A 92 -25.51 2.49 -5.13
N ILE A 93 -26.30 3.34 -4.47
CA ILE A 93 -27.29 4.20 -5.15
C ILE A 93 -26.58 5.23 -6.04
N ALA A 94 -25.43 5.75 -5.63
CA ALA A 94 -24.64 6.66 -6.44
C ALA A 94 -24.17 5.99 -7.75
N LEU A 95 -23.72 4.72 -7.69
CA LEU A 95 -23.34 3.94 -8.88
C LEU A 95 -24.48 3.84 -9.91
N GLU A 96 -25.73 3.66 -9.46
CA GLU A 96 -26.91 3.61 -10.36
C GLU A 96 -27.12 4.91 -11.14
N LYS A 97 -26.70 6.04 -10.57
CA LYS A 97 -26.88 7.38 -11.15
C LYS A 97 -25.67 7.86 -11.94
N THR A 98 -24.59 7.07 -12.03
CA THR A 98 -23.39 7.45 -12.81
C THR A 98 -23.69 7.46 -14.30
N LYS A 99 -23.17 8.48 -15.00
CA LYS A 99 -23.38 8.65 -16.45
C LYS A 99 -22.10 8.50 -17.24
N SER A 100 -20.95 8.63 -16.59
CA SER A 100 -19.63 8.54 -17.21
C SER A 100 -18.75 7.51 -16.51
N LYS A 101 -17.76 6.99 -17.24
CA LYS A 101 -16.74 6.09 -16.71
C LYS A 101 -15.88 6.76 -15.62
N ASP A 102 -15.67 8.07 -15.71
CA ASP A 102 -15.02 8.90 -14.68
C ASP A 102 -15.75 8.85 -13.35
N GLU A 103 -17.06 9.14 -13.39
CA GLU A 103 -17.92 9.12 -12.22
C GLU A 103 -18.01 7.72 -11.61
N GLN A 104 -18.16 6.71 -12.46
CA GLN A 104 -18.26 5.32 -12.02
C GLN A 104 -16.98 4.85 -11.32
N GLU A 105 -15.82 5.15 -11.89
CA GLU A 105 -14.50 4.87 -11.30
C GLU A 105 -14.35 5.52 -9.92
N LEU A 106 -14.71 6.81 -9.81
CA LEU A 106 -14.63 7.55 -8.56
C LEU A 106 -15.49 6.90 -7.47
N ILE A 107 -16.76 6.62 -7.77
CA ILE A 107 -17.67 6.02 -6.80
C ILE A 107 -17.24 4.59 -6.42
N PHE A 108 -16.71 3.79 -7.36
CA PHE A 108 -16.13 2.50 -7.01
C PHE A 108 -14.93 2.62 -6.06
N TYR A 109 -14.05 3.59 -6.29
CA TYR A 109 -12.93 3.85 -5.39
C TYR A 109 -13.42 4.19 -3.98
N ASP A 110 -14.39 5.10 -3.84
CA ASP A 110 -14.92 5.50 -2.53
C ASP A 110 -15.64 4.35 -1.81
N LEU A 111 -16.43 3.57 -2.55
CA LEU A 111 -17.08 2.37 -2.04
C LEU A 111 -16.04 1.35 -1.53
N ALA A 112 -14.95 1.15 -2.28
CA ALA A 112 -13.87 0.27 -1.86
C ALA A 112 -13.13 0.78 -0.62
N GLU A 113 -12.94 2.10 -0.51
CA GLU A 113 -12.35 2.72 0.68
C GLU A 113 -13.23 2.51 1.91
N VAL A 114 -14.55 2.62 1.77
CA VAL A 114 -15.51 2.28 2.85
C VAL A 114 -15.36 0.82 3.26
N TYR A 115 -15.38 -0.12 2.30
CA TYR A 115 -15.21 -1.54 2.62
C TYR A 115 -13.86 -1.82 3.29
N PHE A 116 -12.80 -1.15 2.87
CA PHE A 116 -11.47 -1.29 3.47
C PHE A 116 -11.44 -0.78 4.92
N LYS A 117 -12.03 0.39 5.20
CA LYS A 117 -12.14 0.95 6.56
C LYS A 117 -13.01 0.08 7.46
N ALA A 118 -14.06 -0.52 6.91
CA ALA A 118 -14.94 -1.46 7.60
C ALA A 118 -14.31 -2.85 7.83
N GLY A 119 -13.12 -3.12 7.28
CA GLY A 119 -12.44 -4.41 7.41
C GLY A 119 -12.90 -5.50 6.43
N PHE A 120 -13.84 -5.21 5.53
CA PHE A 120 -14.30 -6.13 4.48
C PHE A 120 -13.32 -6.17 3.30
N LEU A 121 -12.12 -6.70 3.54
CA LEU A 121 -11.00 -6.66 2.60
C LEU A 121 -11.28 -7.35 1.25
N GLN A 122 -11.94 -8.52 1.26
CA GLN A 122 -12.27 -9.23 0.02
C GLN A 122 -13.26 -8.43 -0.86
N LYS A 123 -14.28 -7.83 -0.23
CA LYS A 123 -15.24 -6.95 -0.91
C LYS A 123 -14.53 -5.73 -1.49
N SER A 124 -13.66 -5.09 -0.71
CA SER A 124 -12.85 -3.95 -1.16
C SER A 124 -12.01 -4.30 -2.40
N ALA A 125 -11.33 -5.45 -2.40
CA ALA A 125 -10.57 -5.91 -3.56
C ALA A 125 -11.46 -6.10 -4.80
N GLU A 126 -12.63 -6.75 -4.65
CA GLU A 126 -13.55 -6.95 -5.77
C GLU A 126 -14.05 -5.64 -6.36
N VAL A 127 -14.40 -4.66 -5.52
CA VAL A 127 -14.83 -3.32 -5.95
C VAL A 127 -13.71 -2.58 -6.67
N LEU A 128 -12.48 -2.63 -6.16
CA LEU A 128 -11.31 -2.00 -6.79
C LEU A 128 -10.98 -2.61 -8.14
N LEU A 129 -11.11 -3.93 -8.29
CA LEU A 129 -10.93 -4.57 -9.58
C LEU A 129 -11.96 -4.08 -10.60
N ASN A 130 -13.20 -3.78 -10.19
CA ASN A 130 -14.18 -3.16 -11.09
C ASN A 130 -13.82 -1.71 -11.43
N ALA A 131 -13.31 -0.92 -10.49
CA ALA A 131 -12.76 0.41 -10.79
C ALA A 131 -11.63 0.33 -11.83
N LEU A 132 -10.71 -0.62 -11.67
CA LEU A 132 -9.56 -0.80 -12.55
C LEU A 132 -9.91 -1.41 -13.91
N LYS A 133 -11.00 -2.20 -14.03
CA LYS A 133 -11.53 -2.62 -15.34
C LYS A 133 -11.98 -1.41 -16.16
N THR A 134 -12.59 -0.43 -15.52
CA THR A 134 -12.99 0.83 -16.17
C THR A 134 -11.76 1.67 -16.50
N ARG A 135 -10.83 1.81 -15.54
CA ARG A 135 -9.62 2.65 -15.63
C ARG A 135 -8.38 1.94 -15.09
N PRO A 136 -7.64 1.19 -15.92
CA PRO A 136 -6.50 0.39 -15.47
C PRO A 136 -5.34 1.22 -14.90
N ARG A 137 -5.19 2.48 -15.33
CA ARG A 137 -4.08 3.36 -14.94
C ARG A 137 -4.40 4.24 -13.71
N ASN A 138 -5.44 3.94 -12.95
CA ASN A 138 -5.75 4.68 -11.73
C ASN A 138 -4.77 4.34 -10.60
N ILE A 139 -3.82 5.25 -10.35
CA ILE A 139 -2.81 5.11 -9.29
C ILE A 139 -3.44 5.00 -7.89
N LYS A 140 -4.51 5.73 -7.59
CA LYS A 140 -5.17 5.68 -6.27
C LYS A 140 -5.79 4.31 -6.03
N ALA A 141 -6.51 3.77 -7.02
CA ALA A 141 -7.10 2.44 -6.93
C ALA A 141 -6.03 1.34 -6.83
N LEU A 142 -4.95 1.42 -7.60
CA LEU A 142 -3.82 0.50 -7.50
C LEU A 142 -3.15 0.56 -6.12
N LYS A 143 -2.91 1.77 -5.58
CA LYS A 143 -2.35 1.93 -4.23
C LYS A 143 -3.26 1.31 -3.17
N LEU A 144 -4.57 1.54 -3.22
CA LEU A 144 -5.50 0.94 -2.26
C LEU A 144 -5.59 -0.58 -2.42
N LEU A 145 -5.61 -1.09 -3.65
CA LEU A 145 -5.67 -2.53 -3.93
C LEU A 145 -4.42 -3.24 -3.41
N LYS A 146 -3.24 -2.65 -3.61
CA LYS A 146 -1.98 -3.13 -3.03
C LYS A 146 -2.09 -3.31 -1.52
N LEU A 147 -2.66 -2.33 -0.81
CA LEU A 147 -2.81 -2.37 0.64
C LEU A 147 -3.84 -3.43 1.09
N VAL A 148 -4.94 -3.56 0.34
CA VAL A 148 -5.93 -4.61 0.58
C VAL A 148 -5.29 -5.99 0.45
N TYR A 149 -4.53 -6.24 -0.63
CA TYR A 149 -3.82 -7.51 -0.81
C TYR A 149 -2.74 -7.75 0.25
N LEU A 150 -2.03 -6.70 0.68
CA LEU A 150 -1.06 -6.81 1.76
C LEU A 150 -1.71 -7.26 3.07
N ARG A 151 -2.87 -6.68 3.43
CA ARG A 151 -3.64 -7.11 4.62
C ARG A 151 -4.19 -8.53 4.48
N LEU A 152 -4.54 -8.94 3.26
CA LEU A 152 -4.95 -10.32 2.94
C LEU A 152 -3.77 -11.31 2.88
N ARG A 153 -2.53 -10.86 3.06
CA ARG A 153 -1.29 -11.66 2.87
C ARG A 153 -1.16 -12.29 1.48
N LYS A 154 -1.76 -11.65 0.48
CA LYS A 154 -1.74 -12.02 -0.93
C LYS A 154 -0.53 -11.43 -1.63
N PHE A 155 0.67 -11.90 -1.26
CA PHE A 155 1.93 -11.25 -1.66
C PHE A 155 2.19 -11.26 -3.16
N ASP A 156 1.74 -12.29 -3.88
CA ASP A 156 1.87 -12.34 -5.33
C ASP A 156 1.02 -11.27 -6.01
N GLU A 157 -0.22 -11.10 -5.57
CA GLU A 157 -1.08 -10.00 -6.05
C GLU A 157 -0.54 -8.61 -5.68
N VAL A 158 0.11 -8.46 -4.51
CA VAL A 158 0.83 -7.22 -4.17
C VAL A 158 1.95 -6.95 -5.18
N LEU A 159 2.76 -7.95 -5.54
CA LEU A 159 3.85 -7.80 -6.49
C LEU A 159 3.34 -7.40 -7.89
N TYR A 160 2.28 -8.04 -8.39
CA TYR A 160 1.66 -7.64 -9.66
C TYR A 160 1.14 -6.19 -9.64
N THR A 161 0.58 -5.77 -8.49
CA THR A 161 0.09 -4.39 -8.33
C THR A 161 1.25 -3.40 -8.29
N LEU A 162 2.37 -3.76 -7.65
CA LEU A 162 3.61 -2.95 -7.66
C LEU A 162 4.21 -2.84 -9.05
N ASP A 163 4.19 -3.92 -9.84
CA ASP A 163 4.65 -3.88 -11.23
C ASP A 163 3.78 -2.93 -12.07
N SER A 164 2.46 -2.97 -11.88
CA SER A 164 1.56 -1.99 -12.51
C SER A 164 1.86 -0.55 -12.11
N LEU A 165 2.21 -0.29 -10.84
CA LEU A 165 2.61 1.05 -10.37
C LEU A 165 3.98 1.46 -10.91
N PHE A 166 4.91 0.53 -11.06
CA PHE A 166 6.23 0.76 -11.67
C PHE A 166 6.10 1.20 -13.13
N GLU A 167 5.25 0.53 -13.92
CA GLU A 167 4.96 0.90 -15.32
C GLU A 167 4.32 2.31 -15.44
N LEU A 168 3.73 2.82 -14.36
CA LEU A 168 3.20 4.18 -14.28
C LEU A 168 4.24 5.21 -13.79
N GLY A 169 5.50 4.80 -13.59
CA GLY A 169 6.61 5.67 -13.22
C GLY A 169 6.80 5.88 -11.72
N LEU A 170 6.15 5.10 -10.86
CA LEU A 170 6.38 5.17 -9.41
C LEU A 170 7.62 4.37 -9.00
N GLU A 171 8.40 4.92 -8.09
CA GLU A 171 9.50 4.22 -7.43
C GLU A 171 8.92 3.18 -6.45
N VAL A 172 9.21 1.90 -6.69
CA VAL A 172 8.69 0.78 -5.89
C VAL A 172 9.74 -0.29 -5.59
N SER A 173 11.02 -0.07 -5.93
CA SER A 173 12.08 -1.09 -5.84
C SER A 173 12.27 -1.59 -4.41
N LYS A 174 12.41 -0.66 -3.46
CA LYS A 174 12.58 -0.96 -2.03
C LYS A 174 11.35 -1.66 -1.43
N GLU A 175 10.16 -1.21 -1.82
CA GLU A 175 8.91 -1.83 -1.37
C GLU A 175 8.78 -3.24 -1.94
N ARG A 176 9.05 -3.44 -3.23
CA ARG A 176 9.03 -4.74 -3.91
C ARG A 176 9.97 -5.74 -3.23
N ALA A 177 11.20 -5.32 -2.93
CA ALA A 177 12.16 -6.17 -2.22
C ALA A 177 11.67 -6.53 -0.81
N PHE A 178 11.11 -5.57 -0.07
CA PHE A 178 10.51 -5.82 1.24
C PHE A 178 9.31 -6.79 1.18
N ILE A 179 8.41 -6.65 0.20
CA ILE A 179 7.29 -7.60 0.00
C ILE A 179 7.79 -9.01 -0.30
N LYS A 180 8.86 -9.16 -1.10
CA LYS A 180 9.50 -10.46 -1.33
C LYS A 180 10.05 -11.06 -0.03
N ALA A 181 10.66 -10.26 0.84
CA ALA A 181 11.12 -10.72 2.15
C ALA A 181 9.95 -11.18 3.05
N LEU A 182 8.84 -10.43 3.08
CA LEU A 182 7.60 -10.84 3.77
C LEU A 182 7.02 -12.15 3.21
N LYS A 183 7.05 -12.34 1.89
CA LYS A 183 6.63 -13.59 1.26
C LYS A 183 7.48 -14.77 1.73
N LEU A 184 8.81 -14.62 1.75
CA LEU A 184 9.74 -15.65 2.23
C LEU A 184 9.48 -16.04 3.69
N GLN A 185 9.19 -15.04 4.54
CA GLN A 185 8.87 -15.27 5.96
C GLN A 185 7.61 -16.14 6.13
N ASN A 186 6.57 -15.92 5.31
CA ASN A 186 5.27 -16.58 5.43
C ASN A 186 5.18 -17.99 4.81
N LEU A 187 6.26 -18.51 4.20
CA LEU A 187 6.26 -19.87 3.66
C LEU A 187 6.16 -20.93 4.78
N PRO A 188 5.34 -21.99 4.65
CA PRO A 188 5.23 -23.07 5.64
C PRO A 188 6.58 -23.80 5.83
N GLN A 189 6.91 -24.20 7.07
CA GLN A 189 8.22 -24.74 7.46
C GLN A 189 8.26 -26.25 7.68
N ASN A 190 9.45 -26.83 7.47
CA ASN A 190 10.02 -27.91 8.29
C ASN A 190 11.04 -27.28 9.27
N LEU A 191 11.01 -27.68 10.54
CA LEU A 191 11.04 -26.74 11.67
C LEU A 191 12.34 -25.94 11.95
N ASN A 192 13.57 -26.40 11.72
CA ASN A 192 14.72 -25.76 12.42
C ASN A 192 16.03 -25.54 11.63
N GLN A 193 16.09 -25.85 10.32
CA GLN A 193 17.34 -25.70 9.53
C GLN A 193 17.33 -24.54 8.51
N LYS A 194 16.36 -23.61 8.55
CA LYS A 194 16.12 -22.64 7.46
C LYS A 194 15.98 -21.16 7.88
N ILE A 195 16.13 -20.81 9.15
CA ILE A 195 16.00 -19.41 9.59
C ILE A 195 17.15 -18.57 9.03
N ASP A 196 18.38 -19.03 9.17
CA ASP A 196 19.56 -18.32 8.65
C ASP A 196 19.53 -18.25 7.12
N GLN A 197 19.07 -19.30 6.45
CA GLN A 197 18.88 -19.29 4.99
C GLN A 197 17.85 -18.25 4.55
N ARG A 198 16.73 -18.10 5.27
CA ARG A 198 15.72 -17.06 4.97
C ARG A 198 16.25 -15.66 5.22
N ALA A 199 17.02 -15.48 6.30
CA ALA A 199 17.68 -14.21 6.58
C ALA A 199 18.64 -13.84 5.45
N GLN A 200 19.52 -14.76 5.05
CA GLN A 200 20.45 -14.57 3.93
C GLN A 200 19.72 -14.30 2.60
N LEU A 201 18.72 -15.11 2.25
CA LEU A 201 17.92 -14.90 1.05
C LEU A 201 17.21 -13.54 1.07
N SER A 202 16.72 -13.10 2.23
CA SER A 202 16.08 -11.79 2.36
C SER A 202 17.08 -10.66 2.12
N LEU A 203 18.30 -10.74 2.68
CA LEU A 203 19.35 -9.75 2.48
C LEU A 203 19.80 -9.68 1.01
N GLN A 204 19.83 -10.81 0.29
CA GLN A 204 20.19 -10.88 -1.13
C GLN A 204 19.14 -10.26 -2.07
N LEU A 205 17.92 -9.97 -1.59
CA LEU A 205 16.89 -9.36 -2.43
C LEU A 205 17.24 -7.93 -2.83
N ASP A 206 17.89 -7.18 -1.93
CA ASP A 206 18.29 -5.80 -2.09
C ASP A 206 19.28 -5.45 -0.95
N GLU A 207 20.58 -5.58 -1.24
CA GLU A 207 21.65 -5.45 -0.25
C GLU A 207 21.77 -4.02 0.32
N ASP A 208 21.33 -3.02 -0.44
CA ASP A 208 21.39 -1.60 -0.04
C ASP A 208 20.15 -1.15 0.76
N ASN A 209 19.18 -2.04 0.96
CA ASN A 209 17.91 -1.70 1.60
C ASN A 209 17.94 -1.92 3.12
N ASP A 210 18.23 -0.85 3.84
CA ASP A 210 18.29 -0.86 5.30
C ASP A 210 16.98 -1.29 5.99
N LEU A 211 15.82 -1.18 5.32
CA LEU A 211 14.56 -1.71 5.87
C LEU A 211 14.53 -3.23 5.86
N ILE A 212 15.12 -3.86 4.84
CA ILE A 212 15.27 -5.33 4.79
C ILE A 212 16.27 -5.76 5.86
N LYS A 213 17.40 -5.05 5.99
CA LYS A 213 18.37 -5.35 7.04
C LYS A 213 17.75 -5.24 8.43
N ARG A 214 16.97 -4.18 8.67
CA ARG A 214 16.20 -4.00 9.92
C ARG A 214 15.21 -5.14 10.12
N PHE A 215 14.46 -5.51 9.08
CA PHE A 215 13.50 -6.62 9.13
C PHE A 215 14.19 -7.94 9.48
N VAL A 216 15.33 -8.22 8.86
CA VAL A 216 16.12 -9.42 9.14
C VAL A 216 16.63 -9.44 10.58
N PHE A 217 17.14 -8.30 11.06
CA PHE A 217 17.58 -8.17 12.46
C PHE A 217 16.41 -8.37 13.44
N GLU A 218 15.26 -7.75 13.17
CA GLU A 218 14.07 -7.84 14.02
C GLU A 218 13.53 -9.27 14.09
N GLN A 219 13.35 -9.92 12.93
CA GLN A 219 12.66 -11.20 12.81
C GLN A 219 13.58 -12.40 13.05
N TYR A 220 14.84 -12.35 12.61
CA TYR A 220 15.74 -13.50 12.63
C TYR A 220 16.92 -13.34 13.59
N LYS A 221 17.11 -12.17 14.20
CA LYS A 221 18.26 -11.84 15.08
C LYS A 221 19.63 -11.97 14.40
N VAL A 222 19.65 -11.96 13.07
CA VAL A 222 20.89 -11.95 12.28
C VAL A 222 21.37 -10.51 12.17
N SER A 223 22.62 -10.25 12.58
CA SER A 223 23.25 -8.94 12.50
C SER A 223 23.53 -8.53 11.06
N ALA A 224 23.00 -7.39 10.63
CA ALA A 224 23.28 -6.76 9.35
C ALA A 224 23.53 -5.27 9.56
N TYR A 225 24.61 -4.75 8.98
CA TYR A 225 24.99 -3.34 9.11
C TYR A 225 24.08 -2.44 8.25
N GLY A 226 23.49 -1.41 8.87
CA GLY A 226 22.64 -0.43 8.18
C GLY A 226 22.58 0.90 8.92
N ASP A 227 21.78 1.85 8.41
CA ASP A 227 21.61 3.18 9.02
C ASP A 227 21.22 3.09 10.50
N PHE A 228 22.12 3.54 11.39
CA PHE A 228 21.91 3.57 12.84
C PHE A 228 20.55 4.15 13.25
N LYS A 229 20.06 5.17 12.55
CA LYS A 229 18.76 5.82 12.85
C LYS A 229 17.58 4.88 12.69
N LEU A 230 17.70 3.87 11.84
CA LEU A 230 16.72 2.82 11.63
C LEU A 230 16.94 1.60 12.52
N PHE A 231 17.95 1.57 13.40
CA PHE A 231 18.27 0.40 14.21
C PHE A 231 18.32 0.68 15.71
N ILE A 232 18.47 1.95 16.13
CA ILE A 232 18.75 2.33 17.51
C ILE A 232 17.79 1.70 18.54
N ASP A 233 16.49 1.61 18.25
CA ASP A 233 15.50 1.00 19.14
C ASP A 233 15.71 -0.51 19.31
N LEU A 234 16.05 -1.21 18.22
CA LEU A 234 16.37 -2.64 18.23
C LEU A 234 17.73 -2.91 18.90
N LEU A 235 18.73 -2.06 18.68
CA LEU A 235 20.04 -2.14 19.33
C LEU A 235 19.91 -1.90 20.84
N TYR A 236 19.16 -0.87 21.23
CA TYR A 236 18.86 -0.58 22.64
C TYR A 236 18.14 -1.74 23.34
N LYS A 237 17.20 -2.39 22.63
CA LYS A 237 16.49 -3.56 23.16
C LYS A 237 17.37 -4.80 23.26
N SER A 238 18.22 -5.06 22.26
CA SER A 238 19.09 -6.26 22.22
C SER A 238 20.25 -6.18 23.19
N LYS A 239 20.81 -4.98 23.45
CA LYS A 239 21.97 -4.77 24.33
C LYS A 239 23.19 -5.62 23.94
N THR A 240 23.31 -6.01 22.68
CA THR A 240 24.44 -6.77 22.15
C THR A 240 25.36 -5.86 21.33
N PRO A 241 26.60 -5.58 21.77
CA PRO A 241 27.55 -4.76 21.03
C PRO A 241 27.86 -5.36 19.66
N ILE A 242 27.59 -4.60 18.59
CA ILE A 242 27.84 -4.96 17.20
C ILE A 242 28.27 -3.72 16.42
N PHE A 243 29.06 -3.92 15.36
CA PHE A 243 29.51 -2.85 14.44
C PHE A 243 30.18 -1.65 15.14
N LEU A 244 31.06 -1.92 16.11
CA LEU A 244 31.74 -0.90 16.92
C LEU A 244 32.73 -0.02 16.15
N GLU A 245 33.00 -0.35 14.89
CA GLU A 245 33.76 0.50 13.97
C GLU A 245 32.95 1.75 13.56
N ASP A 246 31.61 1.68 13.60
CA ASP A 246 30.74 2.82 13.40
C ASP A 246 30.58 3.62 14.70
N GLU A 247 30.86 4.92 14.62
CA GLU A 247 30.87 5.81 15.77
C GLU A 247 29.50 5.91 16.46
N ALA A 248 28.39 5.87 15.72
CA ALA A 248 27.05 5.98 16.30
C ALA A 248 26.66 4.70 17.05
N TYR A 249 27.01 3.53 16.50
CA TYR A 249 26.84 2.24 17.18
C TYR A 249 27.69 2.19 18.45
N PHE A 250 28.97 2.57 18.34
CA PHE A 250 29.90 2.64 19.46
C PHE A 250 29.40 3.57 20.58
N GLU A 251 28.93 4.77 20.24
CA GLU A 251 28.38 5.73 21.21
C GLU A 251 27.17 5.18 21.97
N LEU A 252 26.26 4.47 21.28
CA LEU A 252 25.11 3.83 21.94
C LEU A 252 25.58 2.80 22.98
N PHE A 253 26.49 1.90 22.60
CA PHE A 253 26.97 0.85 23.50
C PHE A 253 27.81 1.40 24.65
N CYS A 254 28.57 2.47 24.43
CA CYS A 254 29.26 3.21 25.50
C CYS A 254 28.25 3.85 26.46
N ALA A 255 27.22 4.52 25.94
CA ALA A 255 26.16 5.11 26.77
C ALA A 255 25.33 4.06 27.54
N LEU A 256 25.35 2.81 27.09
CA LEU A 256 24.76 1.67 27.81
C LEU A 256 25.70 1.03 28.82
N GLY A 257 26.97 1.44 28.90
CA GLY A 257 27.99 0.83 29.76
C GLY A 257 28.53 -0.51 29.26
N LEU A 258 28.22 -0.87 28.00
CA LEU A 258 28.62 -2.14 27.38
C LEU A 258 29.95 -2.07 26.65
N CYS A 259 30.45 -0.85 26.41
CA CYS A 259 31.77 -0.57 25.86
C CYS A 259 32.42 0.57 26.65
N LYS A 260 33.75 0.60 26.70
CA LYS A 260 34.50 1.69 27.34
C LYS A 260 35.44 2.33 26.31
N PRO A 261 35.43 3.67 26.16
CA PRO A 261 36.40 4.33 25.31
C PRO A 261 37.77 4.36 26.00
N GLU A 262 38.84 4.14 25.22
CA GLU A 262 40.22 4.16 25.74
C GLU A 262 40.68 5.56 26.18
N LYS A 263 40.02 6.62 25.68
CA LYS A 263 40.28 8.02 25.99
C LYS A 263 38.95 8.76 26.19
N LYS A 264 38.99 10.03 26.63
CA LYS A 264 37.80 10.90 26.66
C LYS A 264 37.21 11.03 25.24
N HIS A 265 36.24 10.18 24.91
CA HIS A 265 35.51 10.24 23.64
C HIS A 265 34.56 11.42 23.64
N LYS A 266 34.55 12.19 22.55
CA LYS A 266 33.64 13.33 22.39
C LYS A 266 32.42 12.88 21.61
N PHE A 267 31.33 12.62 22.33
CA PHE A 267 30.07 12.19 21.73
C PHE A 267 29.53 13.20 20.71
N LYS A 268 29.23 12.71 19.52
CA LYS A 268 28.46 13.40 18.49
C LYS A 268 27.00 13.51 18.90
N ASP A 269 26.42 12.43 19.41
CA ASP A 269 25.05 12.45 19.91
C ASP A 269 24.99 12.96 21.36
N LYS A 270 24.41 14.14 21.54
CA LYS A 270 24.26 14.77 22.86
C LYS A 270 23.29 14.05 23.79
N LYS A 271 22.30 13.33 23.26
CA LYS A 271 21.37 12.53 24.05
C LYS A 271 22.07 11.29 24.58
N LEU A 272 22.89 10.62 23.77
CA LEU A 272 23.70 9.49 24.22
C LEU A 272 24.77 9.92 25.22
N GLN A 273 25.41 11.08 25.00
CA GLN A 273 26.31 11.69 25.97
C GLN A 273 25.62 11.90 27.33
N MET A 274 24.41 12.46 27.31
CA MET A 274 23.62 12.70 28.51
C MET A 274 23.23 11.39 29.22
N LEU A 275 22.83 10.36 28.46
CA LEU A 275 22.52 9.04 29.01
C LEU A 275 23.74 8.43 29.72
N GLN A 276 24.93 8.53 29.12
CA GLN A 276 26.16 8.04 29.72
C GLN A 276 26.46 8.77 31.03
N ILE A 277 26.45 10.11 31.03
CA ILE A 277 26.74 10.91 32.23
C ILE A 277 25.80 10.56 33.38
N LEU A 278 24.49 10.42 33.10
CA LEU A 278 23.52 10.05 34.12
C LEU A 278 23.81 8.68 34.72
N LYS A 279 24.10 7.69 33.88
CA LYS A 279 24.42 6.33 34.35
C LYS A 279 25.76 6.24 35.10
N ASP A 280 26.77 6.98 34.66
CA ASP A 280 28.08 7.04 35.33
C ASP A 280 27.98 7.69 36.73
N ASN A 281 26.91 8.46 37.00
CA ASN A 281 26.62 9.06 38.30
C ASN A 281 25.44 8.36 39.02
N ASP A 282 25.22 7.08 38.75
CA ASP A 282 24.21 6.22 39.41
C ASP A 282 22.75 6.68 39.27
N PHE A 283 22.43 7.56 38.31
CA PHE A 283 21.03 7.90 38.00
C PHE A 283 20.37 6.79 37.16
N LYS A 284 19.18 6.38 37.58
CA LYS A 284 18.29 5.50 36.81
C LYS A 284 17.76 6.25 35.57
N ALA A 285 18.39 6.03 34.41
CA ALA A 285 18.02 6.67 33.15
C ALA A 285 17.85 5.65 32.00
N LYS A 286 16.80 5.84 31.19
CA LYS A 286 16.46 5.01 30.03
C LYS A 286 16.26 5.83 28.75
N LEU A 287 16.28 5.15 27.61
CA LEU A 287 15.84 5.73 26.34
C LEU A 287 14.37 5.43 26.13
N SER A 288 13.58 6.48 25.88
CA SER A 288 12.20 6.39 25.42
C SER A 288 12.15 6.64 23.93
N PHE A 289 11.41 5.82 23.18
CA PHE A 289 11.30 5.91 21.73
C PHE A 289 9.91 6.39 21.29
N SER A 290 9.85 7.15 20.21
CA SER A 290 8.62 7.49 19.50
C SER A 290 8.81 7.39 17.99
N PHE A 291 7.79 6.93 17.28
CA PHE A 291 7.87 6.59 15.86
C PHE A 291 6.98 7.53 15.05
N VAL A 292 7.56 8.42 14.25
CA VAL A 292 6.80 9.46 13.54
C VAL A 292 6.73 9.15 12.05
N CYS A 293 5.54 9.20 11.47
CA CYS A 293 5.38 9.11 10.02
C CYS A 293 5.79 10.44 9.36
N LEU A 294 6.73 10.39 8.41
CA LEU A 294 7.17 11.57 7.68
C LEU A 294 6.11 12.12 6.72
N SER A 295 5.17 11.29 6.25
CA SER A 295 4.09 11.70 5.36
C SER A 295 2.92 12.33 6.10
N CYS A 296 2.29 11.62 7.06
CA CYS A 296 1.11 12.13 7.77
C CYS A 296 1.39 12.81 9.12
N LYS A 297 2.67 12.84 9.55
CA LYS A 297 3.13 13.45 10.80
C LYS A 297 2.57 12.85 12.09
N THR A 298 1.84 11.74 12.00
CA THR A 298 1.31 11.06 13.18
C THR A 298 2.40 10.25 13.89
N THR A 299 2.38 10.31 15.23
CA THR A 299 3.23 9.50 16.10
C THR A 299 2.56 8.17 16.41
N MET A 300 3.34 7.09 16.34
CA MET A 300 2.93 5.71 16.62
C MET A 300 3.71 5.18 17.83
N PRO A 301 3.11 4.25 18.60
CA PRO A 301 3.79 3.62 19.73
C PRO A 301 4.83 2.57 19.31
N LEU A 302 4.75 2.07 18.07
CA LEU A 302 5.62 1.02 17.54
C LEU A 302 6.14 1.40 16.15
N PHE A 303 7.30 0.83 15.79
CA PHE A 303 7.84 0.94 14.44
C PHE A 303 6.89 0.37 13.39
N PHE A 304 6.89 0.95 12.20
CA PHE A 304 6.08 0.47 11.08
C PHE A 304 6.84 0.61 9.75
N TYR A 305 6.70 -0.40 8.89
CA TYR A 305 7.19 -0.34 7.50
C TYR A 305 6.22 0.42 6.60
N HIS A 306 4.92 0.16 6.76
CA HIS A 306 3.83 0.91 6.15
C HIS A 306 3.07 1.66 7.23
N CYS A 307 2.83 2.95 7.04
CA CYS A 307 2.10 3.74 8.02
C CYS A 307 0.68 3.18 8.23
N PRO A 308 0.23 2.90 9.47
CA PRO A 308 -1.12 2.38 9.71
C PRO A 308 -2.25 3.35 9.31
N LEU A 309 -1.95 4.64 9.14
CA LEU A 309 -2.93 5.68 8.82
C LEU A 309 -2.90 6.12 7.35
N CYS A 310 -1.74 6.55 6.85
CA CYS A 310 -1.60 7.02 5.47
C CYS A 310 -1.06 5.95 4.51
N TYR A 311 -0.65 4.79 5.02
CA TYR A 311 -0.24 3.61 4.25
C TYR A 311 1.00 3.76 3.37
N GLU A 312 1.66 4.91 3.41
CA GLU A 312 2.92 5.11 2.71
C GLU A 312 4.02 4.23 3.32
N PHE A 313 4.84 3.66 2.44
CA PHE A 313 5.94 2.77 2.77
C PHE A 313 7.21 3.57 3.10
N ALA A 314 8.03 3.05 4.03
CA ALA A 314 9.34 3.60 4.35
C ALA A 314 9.34 5.03 4.92
N GLN A 315 8.28 5.41 5.66
CA GLN A 315 8.12 6.78 6.19
C GLN A 315 8.33 6.89 7.70
N CYS A 316 8.76 5.83 8.38
CA CYS A 316 8.94 5.85 9.83
C CYS A 316 10.28 6.49 10.22
N LYS A 317 10.21 7.61 10.96
CA LYS A 317 11.37 8.22 11.63
C LYS A 317 11.34 7.84 13.11
N ILE A 318 12.45 7.27 13.59
CA ILE A 318 12.63 6.94 15.00
C ILE A 318 13.18 8.18 15.73
N LEU A 319 12.50 8.59 16.78
CA LEU A 319 12.95 9.61 17.71
C LEU A 319 13.18 8.96 19.07
N TYR A 320 14.17 9.45 19.81
CA TYR A 320 14.43 9.00 21.17
C TYR A 320 14.82 10.16 22.07
N GLU A 321 14.52 9.99 23.35
CA GLU A 321 14.80 10.93 24.43
C GLU A 321 15.30 10.16 25.64
N VAL A 322 16.15 10.79 26.44
CA VAL A 322 16.55 10.24 27.75
C VAL A 322 15.48 10.62 28.76
N ARG A 323 14.98 9.63 29.50
CA ARG A 323 13.99 9.83 30.57
C ARG A 323 14.47 9.16 31.85
N SER A 324 13.96 9.63 33.00
CA SER A 324 14.12 8.91 34.25
C SER A 324 13.49 7.53 34.12
N ASP A 325 14.20 6.54 34.66
CA ASP A 325 13.66 5.20 34.85
C ASP A 325 13.07 5.14 36.26
N GLU A 326 12.04 5.97 36.48
CA GLU A 326 11.14 5.85 37.62
C GLU A 326 10.27 4.62 37.34
N GLU A 327 10.40 3.64 38.22
CA GLU A 327 9.53 2.47 38.26
C GLU A 327 8.12 2.97 38.61
N ASP A 328 7.19 2.94 37.64
CA ASP A 328 5.75 2.87 37.92
C ASP A 328 5.37 1.43 38.28
#